data_AF-A0AAD9RWD6-F1
#
_entry.id   AF-A0AAD9RWD6-F1
#
_cell.length_a   1.000
_cell.length_b   1.000
_cell.length_c   1.000
_cell.angle_alpha   90.00
_cell.angle_beta   90.00
_cell.angle_gamma   90.00
#
_symmetry.space_group_name_H-M   'P 1'
#
loop_
_entity.id
_entity.type
_entity.pdbx_description
1 polymer ?
#
loop_
_entity_poly.entity_id
_entity_poly.type
_entity_poly.pdbx_seq_one_letter_code
_entity_poly.pdbx_strand_id
1 'polypeptide(L)'
;MLGTLMQGRKYLCNLIDDVYKTKYYRSYFRSGFSNADIQRRTFRVTCTRGNSESISLGSNALCIDKPLEWPTGKRTSFKFHAETEAAMNEQINTEFKAFYYYLSMAAYFGRVDVALPGCESYFMQMHQEEHEHALKVLNYVKMRGGQAHLCPIVPPIDPDWKCPLYAFKTALGLEIEVSEKLVAVNAIAEKHGDLNASDFIVTGFMEDQMKSVNEMARFVTILSGIGDQALARFIFDKDLIENHVLADFNVLKKK
;
A
#
# COMPACT_ATOMS: atom_id res chain seq x y z
N MET A 1 -3.07 -22.82 65.80
CA MET A 1 -2.97 -21.34 65.69
C MET A 1 -2.06 -21.05 64.51
N LEU A 2 -2.45 -20.06 63.68
CA LEU A 2 -1.90 -19.65 62.37
C LEU A 2 -2.34 -20.51 61.17
N GLY A 3 -2.80 -19.83 60.09
CA GLY A 3 -2.76 -20.37 58.72
C GLY A 3 -4.05 -20.30 57.91
N THR A 4 -4.33 -19.14 57.34
CA THR A 4 -5.45 -18.71 56.50
C THR A 4 -5.59 -19.40 55.12
N LEU A 5 -6.86 -19.60 54.69
CA LEU A 5 -7.49 -19.77 53.35
C LEU A 5 -6.75 -20.55 52.23
N MET A 6 -7.24 -21.73 51.83
CA MET A 6 -8.37 -22.05 50.92
C MET A 6 -8.09 -21.87 49.42
N GLN A 7 -7.90 -23.01 48.76
CA GLN A 7 -7.84 -23.23 47.32
C GLN A 7 -9.08 -22.71 46.56
N GLY A 8 -8.85 -22.08 45.41
CA GLY A 8 -9.84 -21.81 44.37
C GLY A 8 -9.30 -22.17 42.98
N ARG A 9 -10.10 -22.88 42.19
CA ARG A 9 -9.73 -23.67 41.00
C ARG A 9 -9.49 -22.82 39.74
N LYS A 10 -8.57 -23.31 38.89
CA LYS A 10 -8.31 -22.90 37.49
C LYS A 10 -9.57 -22.95 36.63
N TYR A 11 -9.80 -21.93 35.80
CA TYR A 11 -10.24 -22.06 34.40
C TYR A 11 -9.71 -20.88 33.57
N LEU A 12 -8.91 -21.20 32.55
CA LEU A 12 -8.53 -20.31 31.45
C LEU A 12 -9.70 -20.21 30.45
N CYS A 13 -9.94 -19.03 29.91
CA CYS A 13 -10.45 -18.88 28.54
C CYS A 13 -9.84 -17.61 27.92
N ASN A 14 -8.94 -17.86 26.96
CA ASN A 14 -8.44 -16.91 25.99
C ASN A 14 -9.58 -16.47 25.06
N LEU A 15 -9.61 -15.18 24.71
CA LEU A 15 -10.15 -14.69 23.44
C LEU A 15 -9.50 -13.33 23.15
N ILE A 16 -8.29 -13.40 22.59
CA ILE A 16 -7.74 -12.36 21.72
C ILE A 16 -7.95 -12.93 20.33
N ASP A 17 -9.03 -12.51 19.66
CA ASP A 17 -9.26 -12.84 18.25
C ASP A 17 -9.36 -11.53 17.44
N ASP A 18 -8.39 -11.40 16.54
CA ASP A 18 -8.53 -10.97 15.14
C ASP A 18 -9.54 -9.87 14.78
N VAL A 19 -9.06 -8.63 14.73
CA VAL A 19 -9.62 -7.57 13.86
C VAL A 19 -8.51 -6.90 13.02
N TYR A 20 -7.49 -7.66 12.62
CA TYR A 20 -6.54 -7.25 11.57
C TYR A 20 -6.52 -8.29 10.45
N LYS A 21 -7.63 -8.38 9.71
CA LYS A 21 -7.71 -8.88 8.32
C LYS A 21 -9.18 -8.99 7.93
N THR A 22 -9.70 -7.96 7.26
CA THR A 22 -10.62 -8.05 6.10
C THR A 22 -11.33 -6.71 5.88
N LYS A 23 -11.49 -6.34 4.60
CA LYS A 23 -12.24 -5.19 4.02
C LYS A 23 -11.43 -3.92 3.72
N TYR A 24 -10.34 -4.07 2.98
CA TYR A 24 -10.18 -3.25 1.78
C TYR A 24 -10.93 -3.96 0.63
N TYR A 25 -11.62 -3.19 -0.21
CA TYR A 25 -12.54 -3.60 -1.30
C TYR A 25 -13.98 -3.98 -0.91
N ARG A 26 -14.84 -2.96 -0.78
CA ARG A 26 -16.23 -3.04 -1.30
C ARG A 26 -16.86 -1.66 -1.43
N SER A 27 -16.65 -0.99 -2.56
CA SER A 27 -17.49 0.12 -2.99
C SER A 27 -17.60 0.08 -4.51
N TYR A 28 -18.74 -0.36 -5.04
CA TYR A 28 -19.46 0.29 -6.14
C TYR A 28 -20.79 -0.48 -6.40
N PHE A 29 -21.89 0.26 -6.26
CA PHE A 29 -23.27 0.00 -6.72
C PHE A 29 -24.00 -1.31 -6.34
N ARG A 30 -25.01 -1.20 -5.46
CA ARG A 30 -26.42 -1.24 -5.90
C ARG A 30 -27.39 -0.74 -4.81
N SER A 31 -28.32 0.06 -5.29
CA SER A 31 -29.48 0.73 -4.70
C SER A 31 -30.35 -0.08 -3.74
N GLY A 32 -30.88 0.61 -2.73
CA GLY A 32 -32.25 0.43 -2.23
C GLY A 32 -32.38 -0.23 -0.85
N PHE A 33 -32.54 0.57 0.20
CA PHE A 33 -33.17 0.12 1.45
C PHE A 33 -33.99 1.26 2.08
N SER A 34 -35.27 0.98 2.32
CA SER A 34 -36.20 1.80 3.11
C SER A 34 -36.09 1.46 4.60
N ASN A 35 -36.30 2.46 5.46
CA ASN A 35 -36.38 2.31 6.90
C ASN A 35 -37.66 1.56 7.34
N ALA A 36 -37.53 0.38 7.96
CA ALA A 36 -38.46 -0.12 8.98
C ALA A 36 -37.89 -1.33 9.74
N ASP A 37 -38.04 -1.29 11.06
CA ASP A 37 -38.12 -2.40 12.02
C ASP A 37 -36.86 -3.18 12.46
N ILE A 38 -36.33 -2.81 13.63
CA ILE A 38 -35.68 -3.76 14.56
C ILE A 38 -36.28 -3.57 15.97
N GLN A 39 -37.09 -4.55 16.39
CA GLN A 39 -37.67 -4.66 17.73
C GLN A 39 -36.60 -4.96 18.80
N ARG A 40 -36.63 -4.23 19.92
CA ARG A 40 -35.79 -4.49 21.11
C ARG A 40 -36.44 -5.55 22.01
N ARG A 41 -35.74 -6.65 22.30
CA ARG A 41 -36.05 -7.55 23.43
C ARG A 41 -35.38 -7.02 24.70
N THR A 42 -36.17 -6.68 25.71
CA THR A 42 -35.72 -6.31 27.07
C THR A 42 -35.57 -7.54 27.95
N PHE A 43 -34.39 -7.77 28.53
CA PHE A 43 -34.22 -8.65 29.70
C PHE A 43 -34.47 -7.85 30.99
N ARG A 44 -35.24 -8.43 31.91
CA ARG A 44 -35.64 -7.83 33.19
C ARG A 44 -34.79 -8.41 34.31
N VAL A 45 -34.10 -7.58 35.08
CA VAL A 45 -33.44 -7.96 36.35
C VAL A 45 -34.24 -7.33 37.49
N THR A 46 -34.67 -8.13 38.47
CA THR A 46 -35.33 -7.67 39.70
C THR A 46 -34.35 -7.71 40.86
N CYS A 47 -34.15 -6.58 41.54
CA CYS A 47 -33.45 -6.52 42.83
C CYS A 47 -34.42 -6.19 43.98
N THR A 48 -34.31 -6.91 45.08
CA THR A 48 -35.04 -6.71 46.33
C THR A 48 -34.39 -5.63 47.21
N ARG A 49 -35.22 -4.91 47.99
CA ARG A 49 -34.86 -3.76 48.84
C ARG A 49 -34.08 -4.18 50.11
N GLY A 50 -32.97 -3.49 50.37
CA GLY A 50 -32.35 -3.32 51.69
C GLY A 50 -32.20 -1.83 51.99
N ASN A 51 -32.54 -1.39 53.19
CA ASN A 51 -32.76 0.00 53.58
C ASN A 51 -31.47 0.78 53.95
N SER A 52 -31.48 2.04 53.53
CA SER A 52 -30.90 3.27 54.13
C SER A 52 -29.44 3.31 54.59
N GLU A 53 -28.61 4.01 53.82
CA GLU A 53 -27.89 5.23 54.25
C GLU A 53 -27.31 5.91 53.00
N SER A 54 -27.89 7.05 52.58
CA SER A 54 -27.44 7.81 51.41
C SER A 54 -26.48 8.91 51.82
N ILE A 55 -25.19 8.65 51.61
CA ILE A 55 -24.15 9.68 51.49
C ILE A 55 -24.51 10.59 50.31
N SER A 56 -24.53 11.90 50.55
CA SER A 56 -24.73 12.92 49.51
C SER A 56 -23.51 12.97 48.59
N LEU A 57 -23.55 12.21 47.50
CA LEU A 57 -22.64 12.38 46.37
C LEU A 57 -23.29 13.34 45.37
N GLY A 58 -22.64 14.49 45.23
CA GLY A 58 -23.03 15.55 44.31
C GLY A 58 -23.22 15.04 42.89
N SER A 59 -24.18 15.69 42.24
CA SER A 59 -24.60 15.56 40.86
C SER A 59 -23.48 15.27 39.85
N ASN A 60 -23.77 14.29 38.99
CA ASN A 60 -23.24 14.11 37.62
C ASN A 60 -21.79 13.65 37.46
N ALA A 61 -21.54 12.37 37.79
CA ALA A 61 -20.57 11.59 37.02
C ALA A 61 -21.20 11.17 35.67
N LEU A 62 -21.44 12.16 34.80
CA LEU A 62 -21.62 11.89 33.38
C LEU A 62 -20.23 11.58 32.83
N CYS A 63 -20.06 10.40 32.22
CA CYS A 63 -18.99 10.17 31.26
C CYS A 63 -19.06 11.31 30.24
N ILE A 64 -18.08 12.23 30.28
CA ILE A 64 -18.04 13.38 29.38
C ILE A 64 -17.83 12.84 27.97
N ASP A 65 -18.93 12.75 27.22
CA ASP A 65 -18.91 12.52 25.79
C ASP A 65 -18.24 13.72 25.11
N LYS A 66 -17.09 13.43 24.49
CA LYS A 66 -16.43 14.07 23.35
C LYS A 66 -15.84 15.48 23.55
N PRO A 67 -14.52 15.65 23.38
CA PRO A 67 -13.99 16.99 23.09
C PRO A 67 -14.64 17.51 21.80
N LEU A 68 -15.12 18.76 21.83
CA LEU A 68 -15.75 19.45 20.69
C LEU A 68 -14.81 19.61 19.50
N GLU A 69 -13.51 19.56 19.75
CA GLU A 69 -12.44 19.60 18.76
C GLU A 69 -11.54 18.39 18.96
N TRP A 70 -11.10 17.79 17.85
CA TRP A 70 -10.06 16.78 17.89
C TRP A 70 -8.79 17.39 18.51
N PRO A 71 -8.08 16.72 19.44
CA PRO A 71 -6.87 17.27 20.03
C PRO A 71 -5.82 17.54 18.94
N THR A 72 -5.61 18.82 18.63
CA THR A 72 -4.57 19.29 17.72
C THR A 72 -3.25 19.34 18.49
N GLY A 73 -2.54 18.21 18.50
CA GLY A 73 -1.21 18.12 19.09
C GLY A 73 -0.14 18.77 18.21
N LYS A 74 0.95 19.24 18.82
CA LYS A 74 2.16 19.64 18.09
C LYS A 74 2.74 18.41 17.38
N ARG A 75 3.13 18.59 16.11
CA ARG A 75 3.84 17.56 15.33
C ARG A 75 5.05 17.06 16.12
N THR A 76 5.08 15.75 16.37
CA THR A 76 6.20 15.07 17.05
C THR A 76 6.92 14.20 16.03
N SER A 77 8.21 14.44 15.85
CA SER A 77 9.08 13.64 14.97
C SER A 77 10.42 13.40 15.66
N PHE A 78 10.94 12.17 15.55
CA PHE A 78 12.26 11.82 16.07
C PHE A 78 13.29 11.77 14.94
N LYS A 79 14.27 12.68 14.98
CA LYS A 79 15.40 12.76 14.03
C LYS A 79 15.01 12.62 12.55
N PHE A 80 13.87 13.18 12.17
CA PHE A 80 13.41 13.17 10.78
C PHE A 80 13.55 14.58 10.22
N HIS A 81 14.62 14.82 9.46
CA HIS A 81 14.98 16.14 8.98
C HIS A 81 14.05 16.58 7.83
N ALA A 82 13.78 17.89 7.72
CA ALA A 82 12.89 18.43 6.70
C ALA A 82 13.35 18.14 5.26
N GLU A 83 14.67 18.11 5.01
CA GLU A 83 15.22 17.70 3.70
C GLU A 83 14.93 16.22 3.40
N THR A 84 15.05 15.32 4.39
CA THR A 84 14.72 13.91 4.22
C THR A 84 13.23 13.72 3.98
N GLU A 85 12.37 14.44 4.71
CA GLU A 85 10.93 14.45 4.48
C GLU A 85 10.56 14.95 3.08
N ALA A 86 11.18 16.04 2.62
CA ALA A 86 10.94 16.57 1.29
C ALA A 86 11.37 15.58 0.19
N ALA A 87 12.55 14.96 0.33
CA ALA A 87 13.04 13.96 -0.61
C ALA A 87 12.16 12.71 -0.65
N MET A 88 11.68 12.23 0.51
CA MET A 88 10.73 11.11 0.57
C MET A 88 9.39 11.46 -0.08
N ASN A 89 8.91 12.70 0.06
CA ASN A 89 7.71 13.16 -0.63
C ASN A 89 7.88 13.22 -2.16
N GLU A 90 9.05 13.63 -2.64
CA GLU A 90 9.38 13.55 -4.06
C GLU A 90 9.44 12.09 -4.55
N GLN A 91 10.00 11.19 -3.74
CA GLN A 91 10.04 9.77 -4.05
C GLN A 91 8.63 9.17 -4.20
N ILE A 92 7.69 9.50 -3.28
CA ILE A 92 6.28 9.07 -3.39
C ILE A 92 5.70 9.44 -4.77
N ASN A 93 5.95 10.66 -5.23
CA ASN A 93 5.45 11.11 -6.52
C ASN A 93 6.18 10.45 -7.70
N THR A 94 7.45 10.08 -7.53
CA THR A 94 8.21 9.32 -8.52
C THR A 94 7.66 7.91 -8.69
N GLU A 95 7.35 7.21 -7.60
CA GLU A 95 6.70 5.89 -7.67
C GLU A 95 5.31 5.99 -8.32
N PHE A 96 4.53 7.02 -7.97
CA PHE A 96 3.22 7.24 -8.61
C PHE A 96 3.32 7.58 -10.10
N LYS A 97 4.42 8.21 -10.55
CA LYS A 97 4.68 8.41 -11.98
C LYS A 97 4.95 7.05 -12.65
N ALA A 98 5.82 6.21 -12.10
CA ALA A 98 6.11 4.88 -12.64
C ALA A 98 4.84 4.00 -12.69
N PHE A 99 4.08 3.97 -11.59
CA PHE A 99 2.75 3.37 -11.49
C PHE A 99 1.83 3.74 -12.67
N TYR A 100 1.75 5.03 -12.99
CA TYR A 100 0.83 5.51 -14.01
C TYR A 100 1.34 5.23 -15.43
N TYR A 101 2.66 5.25 -15.62
CA TYR A 101 3.29 4.81 -16.87
C TYR A 101 3.03 3.32 -17.13
N TYR A 102 3.22 2.46 -16.14
CA TYR A 102 2.94 1.03 -16.27
C TYR A 102 1.47 0.75 -16.53
N LEU A 103 0.54 1.48 -15.90
CA LEU A 103 -0.87 1.38 -16.21
C LEU A 103 -1.18 1.73 -17.67
N SER A 104 -0.54 2.79 -18.19
CA SER A 104 -0.68 3.21 -19.59
C SER A 104 -0.15 2.16 -20.55
N MET A 105 1.00 1.54 -20.25
CA MET A 105 1.57 0.45 -21.04
C MET A 105 0.63 -0.76 -21.06
N ALA A 106 0.14 -1.17 -19.89
CA ALA A 106 -0.81 -2.28 -19.78
C ALA A 106 -2.07 -2.03 -20.61
N ALA A 107 -2.68 -0.85 -20.46
CA ALA A 107 -3.87 -0.46 -21.19
C ALA A 107 -3.66 -0.48 -22.73
N TYR A 108 -2.47 -0.13 -23.21
CA TYR A 108 -2.13 -0.19 -24.62
C TYR A 108 -2.02 -1.62 -25.14
N PHE A 109 -1.29 -2.50 -24.44
CA PHE A 109 -1.09 -3.88 -24.88
C PHE A 109 -2.36 -4.74 -24.78
N GLY A 110 -3.29 -4.38 -23.89
CA GLY A 110 -4.61 -4.99 -23.76
C GLY A 110 -5.63 -4.56 -24.83
N ARG A 111 -5.30 -3.60 -25.70
CA ARG A 111 -6.19 -3.22 -26.80
C ARG A 111 -6.38 -4.39 -27.77
N VAL A 112 -7.60 -4.55 -28.28
CA VAL A 112 -7.94 -5.62 -29.24
C VAL A 112 -7.13 -5.58 -30.54
N ASP A 113 -6.63 -4.42 -30.93
CA ASP A 113 -5.82 -4.22 -32.14
C ASP A 113 -4.30 -4.34 -31.91
N VAL A 114 -3.87 -4.47 -30.64
CA VAL A 114 -2.48 -4.79 -30.25
C VAL A 114 -2.39 -6.26 -29.79
N ALA A 115 -3.29 -6.66 -28.88
CA ALA A 115 -3.54 -8.03 -28.44
C ALA A 115 -2.30 -8.79 -27.94
N LEU A 116 -1.56 -8.18 -27.01
CA LEU A 116 -0.38 -8.78 -26.35
C LEU A 116 -0.66 -8.98 -24.85
N PRO A 117 -1.43 -10.02 -24.48
CA PRO A 117 -1.90 -10.24 -23.11
C PRO A 117 -0.78 -10.53 -22.10
N GLY A 118 0.37 -11.05 -22.54
CA GLY A 118 1.53 -11.19 -21.67
C GLY A 118 2.11 -9.85 -21.24
N CYS A 119 2.31 -8.95 -22.20
CA CYS A 119 2.76 -7.58 -21.95
C CYS A 119 1.76 -6.81 -21.10
N GLU A 120 0.45 -6.92 -21.40
CA GLU A 120 -0.61 -6.36 -20.57
C GLU A 120 -0.51 -6.85 -19.13
N SER A 121 -0.46 -8.17 -18.92
CA SER A 121 -0.41 -8.77 -17.59
C SER A 121 0.84 -8.36 -16.80
N TYR A 122 2.00 -8.34 -17.47
CA TYR A 122 3.27 -7.95 -16.85
C TYR A 122 3.25 -6.48 -16.41
N PHE A 123 2.82 -5.57 -17.28
CA PHE A 123 2.73 -4.16 -16.89
C PHE A 123 1.63 -3.89 -15.86
N MET A 124 0.56 -4.69 -15.82
CA MET A 124 -0.41 -4.65 -14.72
C MET A 124 0.20 -5.08 -13.39
N GLN A 125 1.11 -6.07 -13.41
CA GLN A 125 1.86 -6.48 -12.23
C GLN A 125 2.81 -5.36 -11.77
N MET A 126 3.64 -4.83 -12.67
CA MET A 126 4.57 -3.73 -12.36
C MET A 126 3.83 -2.50 -11.82
N HIS A 127 2.68 -2.15 -12.42
CA HIS A 127 1.81 -1.09 -11.91
C HIS A 127 1.43 -1.30 -10.44
N GLN A 128 1.01 -2.51 -10.07
CA GLN A 128 0.62 -2.81 -8.70
C GLN A 128 1.82 -2.78 -7.75
N GLU A 129 2.99 -3.25 -8.18
CA GLU A 129 4.24 -3.17 -7.41
C GLU A 129 4.61 -1.70 -7.11
N GLU A 130 4.59 -0.81 -8.11
CA GLU A 130 4.90 0.61 -7.89
C GLU A 130 3.87 1.34 -7.03
N HIS A 131 2.60 0.91 -7.08
CA HIS A 131 1.59 1.40 -6.15
C HIS A 131 1.97 1.05 -4.70
N GLU A 132 2.43 -0.19 -4.47
CA GLU A 132 2.85 -0.66 -3.16
C GLU A 132 4.12 0.05 -2.68
N HIS A 133 5.08 0.32 -3.57
CA HIS A 133 6.25 1.16 -3.29
C HIS A 133 5.86 2.57 -2.84
N ALA A 134 4.99 3.24 -3.60
CA ALA A 134 4.49 4.58 -3.25
C ALA A 134 3.84 4.60 -1.86
N LEU A 135 2.98 3.62 -1.58
CA LEU A 135 2.31 3.48 -0.29
C LEU A 135 3.26 3.13 0.85
N LYS A 136 4.33 2.36 0.58
CA LYS A 136 5.36 2.01 1.55
C LYS A 136 6.11 3.26 2.01
N VAL A 137 6.57 4.11 1.07
CA VAL A 137 7.22 5.40 1.40
C VAL A 137 6.24 6.35 2.10
N LEU A 138 5.00 6.45 1.61
CA LEU A 138 3.96 7.29 2.23
C LEU A 138 3.68 6.90 3.68
N ASN A 139 3.55 5.61 3.96
CA ASN A 139 3.35 5.13 5.32
C ASN A 139 4.59 5.33 6.19
N TYR A 140 5.79 5.24 5.62
CA TYR A 140 7.02 5.55 6.33
C TYR A 140 7.09 7.02 6.75
N VAL A 141 6.78 7.96 5.85
CA VAL A 141 6.71 9.40 6.16
C VAL A 141 5.75 9.66 7.31
N LYS A 142 4.54 9.09 7.26
CA LYS A 142 3.55 9.19 8.35
C LYS A 142 4.08 8.61 9.66
N MET A 143 4.72 7.44 9.61
CA MET A 143 5.29 6.76 10.78
C MET A 143 6.37 7.61 11.46
N ARG A 144 7.20 8.32 10.69
CA ARG A 144 8.23 9.22 11.21
C ARG A 144 7.68 10.56 11.75
N GLY A 145 6.35 10.72 11.74
CA GLY A 145 5.66 11.93 12.13
C GLY A 145 5.74 13.03 11.07
N GLY A 146 5.99 12.66 9.81
CA GLY A 146 5.97 13.52 8.63
C GLY A 146 4.59 13.77 8.05
N GLN A 147 4.51 14.78 7.18
CA GLN A 147 3.35 15.07 6.36
C GLN A 147 3.61 14.60 4.92
N ALA A 148 2.71 13.76 4.41
CA ALA A 148 2.74 13.35 3.02
C ALA A 148 2.11 14.46 2.14
N HIS A 149 2.84 14.87 1.10
CA HIS A 149 2.43 15.86 0.11
C HIS A 149 2.32 15.18 -1.26
N LEU A 150 1.09 14.93 -1.69
CA LEU A 150 0.80 14.33 -2.99
C LEU A 150 0.71 15.42 -4.05
N CYS A 151 1.47 15.27 -5.13
CA CYS A 151 1.49 16.18 -6.25
C CYS A 151 0.67 15.61 -7.43
N PRO A 152 0.32 16.44 -8.42
CA PRO A 152 -0.26 15.94 -9.66
C PRO A 152 0.65 14.88 -10.32
N ILE A 153 0.06 13.76 -10.71
CA ILE A 153 0.77 12.70 -11.44
C ILE A 153 0.83 13.10 -12.92
N VAL A 154 2.05 13.23 -13.45
CA VAL A 154 2.25 13.59 -14.86
C VAL A 154 2.04 12.35 -15.73
N PRO A 155 1.12 12.39 -16.71
CA PRO A 155 0.91 11.27 -17.62
C PRO A 155 2.08 11.09 -18.60
N PRO A 156 2.22 9.92 -19.24
CA PRO A 156 3.10 9.75 -20.39
C PRO A 156 2.81 10.78 -21.47
N ILE A 157 3.85 11.34 -22.07
CA ILE A 157 3.74 12.34 -23.15
C ILE A 157 3.03 11.77 -24.38
N ASP A 158 3.31 10.51 -24.70
CA ASP A 158 2.70 9.77 -25.80
C ASP A 158 2.24 8.39 -25.29
N PRO A 159 0.92 8.11 -25.23
CA PRO A 159 0.40 6.81 -24.81
C PRO A 159 0.40 5.77 -25.95
N ASP A 160 0.89 6.10 -27.15
CA ASP A 160 1.12 5.11 -28.21
C ASP A 160 2.49 4.43 -28.02
N TRP A 161 2.46 3.29 -27.34
CA TRP A 161 3.68 2.55 -27.00
C TRP A 161 4.28 1.76 -28.16
N LYS A 162 3.65 1.78 -29.35
CA LYS A 162 4.14 1.21 -30.62
C LYS A 162 4.38 -0.30 -30.60
N CYS A 163 5.42 -0.75 -29.90
CA CYS A 163 5.84 -2.14 -29.80
C CYS A 163 6.43 -2.46 -28.43
N PRO A 164 6.56 -3.75 -28.06
CA PRO A 164 7.17 -4.15 -26.80
C PRO A 164 8.54 -3.53 -26.56
N LEU A 165 9.41 -3.50 -27.58
CA LEU A 165 10.76 -2.94 -27.45
C LEU A 165 10.74 -1.46 -26.99
N TYR A 166 9.82 -0.66 -27.50
CA TYR A 166 9.70 0.74 -27.11
C TYR A 166 9.19 0.89 -25.66
N ALA A 167 8.18 0.10 -25.29
CA ALA A 167 7.66 0.08 -23.92
C ALA A 167 8.73 -0.35 -22.91
N PHE A 168 9.42 -1.48 -23.15
CA PHE A 168 10.46 -1.99 -22.25
C PHE A 168 11.69 -1.08 -22.15
N LYS A 169 12.06 -0.37 -23.23
CA LYS A 169 13.09 0.67 -23.14
C LYS A 169 12.67 1.84 -22.25
N THR A 170 11.40 2.22 -22.32
CA THR A 170 10.87 3.27 -21.45
C THR A 170 10.78 2.80 -20.01
N ALA A 171 10.30 1.57 -19.78
CA ALA A 171 10.27 0.92 -18.46
C ALA A 171 11.67 0.88 -17.83
N LEU A 172 12.69 0.42 -18.57
CA LEU A 172 14.08 0.44 -18.10
C LEU A 172 14.55 1.85 -17.70
N GLY A 173 14.18 2.87 -18.47
CA GLY A 173 14.48 4.26 -18.12
C GLY A 173 13.80 4.73 -16.84
N LEU A 174 12.55 4.33 -16.62
CA LEU A 174 11.82 4.61 -15.37
C LEU A 174 12.48 3.94 -14.17
N GLU A 175 12.82 2.66 -14.28
CA GLU A 175 13.48 1.91 -13.18
C GLU A 175 14.83 2.53 -12.79
N ILE A 176 15.60 2.99 -13.78
CA ILE A 176 16.86 3.70 -13.54
C ILE A 176 16.59 5.05 -12.85
N GLU A 177 15.61 5.84 -13.33
CA GLU A 177 15.25 7.14 -12.70
C GLU A 177 14.81 6.96 -11.24
N VAL A 178 13.94 5.97 -10.98
CA VAL A 178 13.46 5.63 -9.64
C VAL A 178 14.63 5.23 -8.74
N SER A 179 15.53 4.38 -9.23
CA SER A 179 16.71 3.92 -8.51
C SER A 179 17.68 5.06 -8.16
N GLU A 180 17.98 5.95 -9.12
CA GLU A 180 18.84 7.12 -8.90
C GLU A 180 18.26 8.05 -7.84
N LYS A 181 16.94 8.27 -7.86
CA LYS A 181 16.26 9.08 -6.84
C LYS A 181 16.30 8.43 -5.47
N LEU A 182 16.10 7.11 -5.36
CA LEU A 182 16.27 6.40 -4.08
C LEU A 182 17.69 6.54 -3.52
N VAL A 183 18.71 6.47 -4.38
CA VAL A 183 20.11 6.72 -3.97
C VAL A 183 20.28 8.16 -3.45
N ALA A 184 19.68 9.14 -4.13
CA ALA A 184 19.70 10.53 -3.68
C ALA A 184 18.99 10.72 -2.32
N VAL A 185 17.84 10.08 -2.10
CA VAL A 185 17.14 10.11 -0.81
C VAL A 185 18.02 9.50 0.29
N ASN A 186 18.69 8.37 0.02
CA ASN A 186 19.59 7.74 0.99
C ASN A 186 20.79 8.65 1.32
N ALA A 187 21.39 9.31 0.34
CA ALA A 187 22.49 10.25 0.57
C ALA A 187 22.06 11.43 1.47
N ILE A 188 20.82 11.92 1.31
CA ILE A 188 20.26 12.96 2.20
C ILE A 188 20.03 12.41 3.60
N ALA A 189 19.52 11.18 3.74
CA ALA A 189 19.37 10.53 5.04
C ALA A 189 20.70 10.37 5.77
N GLU A 190 21.74 9.89 5.08
CA GLU A 190 23.10 9.74 5.62
C GLU A 190 23.72 11.07 6.02
N LYS A 191 23.56 12.12 5.18
CA LYS A 191 24.01 13.50 5.49
C LYS A 191 23.48 13.99 6.84
N HIS A 192 22.24 13.65 7.18
CA HIS A 192 21.59 14.05 8.45
C HIS A 192 21.75 13.01 9.56
N GLY A 193 22.49 11.92 9.33
CA GLY A 193 22.67 10.83 10.29
C GLY A 193 21.37 10.09 10.62
N ASP A 194 20.41 10.06 9.69
CA ASP A 194 19.14 9.35 9.85
C ASP A 194 19.28 7.87 9.46
N LEU A 195 19.82 7.09 10.41
CA LEU A 195 20.03 5.65 10.24
C LEU A 195 18.73 4.89 9.93
N ASN A 196 17.59 5.33 10.47
CA ASN A 196 16.31 4.66 10.23
C ASN A 196 15.82 4.90 8.80
N ALA A 197 16.06 6.08 8.23
CA ALA A 197 15.69 6.36 6.84
C ALA A 197 16.63 5.64 5.88
N SER A 198 17.92 5.59 6.19
CA SER A 198 18.90 4.85 5.39
C SER A 198 18.59 3.36 5.37
N ASP A 199 18.38 2.73 6.53
CA ASP A 199 18.00 1.32 6.64
C ASP A 199 16.70 1.01 5.87
N PHE A 200 15.68 1.86 6.00
CA PHE A 200 14.41 1.72 5.28
C PHE A 200 14.59 1.70 3.75
N ILE A 201 15.45 2.57 3.21
CA ILE A 201 15.70 2.64 1.77
C ILE A 201 16.52 1.43 1.31
N VAL A 202 17.62 1.14 2.00
CA VAL A 202 18.57 0.09 1.61
C VAL A 202 17.92 -1.29 1.69
N THR A 203 17.31 -1.62 2.83
CA THR A 203 16.68 -2.94 3.03
C THR A 203 15.33 -3.05 2.33
N GLY A 204 14.63 -1.92 2.15
CA GLY A 204 13.28 -1.91 1.64
C GLY A 204 13.15 -1.82 0.12
N PHE A 205 14.17 -1.33 -0.60
CA PHE A 205 14.05 -1.01 -2.02
C PHE A 205 15.28 -1.35 -2.86
N MET A 206 16.50 -1.13 -2.36
CA MET A 206 17.70 -1.15 -3.22
C MET A 206 17.94 -2.51 -3.91
N GLU A 207 17.78 -3.62 -3.21
CA GLU A 207 17.98 -4.95 -3.81
C GLU A 207 16.92 -5.23 -4.89
N ASP A 208 15.66 -4.89 -4.62
CA ASP A 208 14.55 -5.13 -5.53
C ASP A 208 14.67 -4.25 -6.78
N GLN A 209 15.03 -2.98 -6.63
CA GLN A 209 15.34 -2.12 -7.77
C GLN A 209 16.47 -2.67 -8.66
N MET A 210 17.53 -3.24 -8.07
CA MET A 210 18.60 -3.83 -8.88
C MET A 210 18.13 -5.07 -9.65
N LYS A 211 17.21 -5.86 -9.08
CA LYS A 211 16.58 -6.99 -9.78
C LYS A 211 15.68 -6.48 -10.91
N SER A 212 14.85 -5.48 -10.68
CA SER A 212 13.95 -4.90 -11.69
C SER A 212 14.74 -4.28 -12.86
N VAL A 213 15.78 -3.49 -12.58
CA VAL A 213 16.66 -2.93 -13.61
C VAL A 213 17.33 -4.04 -14.43
N ASN A 214 17.83 -5.10 -13.76
CA ASN A 214 18.45 -6.23 -14.46
C ASN A 214 17.44 -6.96 -15.36
N GLU A 215 16.25 -7.25 -14.86
CA GLU A 215 15.20 -7.93 -15.62
C GLU A 215 14.79 -7.11 -16.86
N MET A 216 14.47 -5.82 -16.68
CA MET A 216 14.12 -4.91 -17.78
C MET A 216 15.23 -4.82 -18.82
N ALA A 217 16.50 -4.71 -18.40
CA ALA A 217 17.64 -4.66 -19.30
C ALA A 217 17.81 -5.96 -20.12
N ARG A 218 17.53 -7.12 -19.51
CA ARG A 218 17.53 -8.41 -20.22
C ARG A 218 16.43 -8.46 -21.28
N PHE A 219 15.21 -8.03 -20.96
CA PHE A 219 14.12 -7.96 -21.94
C PHE A 219 14.43 -7.01 -23.10
N VAL A 220 14.97 -5.82 -22.81
CA VAL A 220 15.39 -4.88 -23.86
C VAL A 220 16.45 -5.51 -24.76
N THR A 221 17.41 -6.26 -24.19
CA THR A 221 18.45 -6.95 -24.96
C THR A 221 17.86 -8.02 -25.88
N ILE A 222 16.96 -8.87 -25.35
CA ILE A 222 16.27 -9.92 -26.11
C ILE A 222 15.46 -9.30 -27.26
N LEU A 223 14.60 -8.32 -26.95
CA LEU A 223 13.75 -7.64 -27.92
C LEU A 223 14.56 -6.89 -29.00
N SER A 224 15.70 -6.31 -28.63
CA SER A 224 16.59 -5.65 -29.59
C SER A 224 17.27 -6.66 -30.52
N GLY A 225 17.60 -7.85 -30.03
CA GLY A 225 18.25 -8.90 -30.81
C GLY A 225 17.31 -9.61 -31.79
N ILE A 226 16.07 -9.87 -31.39
CA ILE A 226 15.07 -10.54 -32.25
C ILE A 226 14.39 -9.57 -33.23
N GLY A 227 14.41 -8.27 -32.93
CA GLY A 227 13.77 -7.24 -33.72
C GLY A 227 12.25 -7.24 -33.62
N ASP A 228 11.61 -6.37 -34.40
CA ASP A 228 10.19 -6.05 -34.26
C ASP A 228 9.27 -6.83 -35.21
N GLN A 229 9.49 -8.15 -35.31
CA GLN A 229 8.72 -9.04 -36.19
C GLN A 229 7.48 -9.60 -35.47
N ALA A 230 6.38 -9.84 -36.20
CA ALA A 230 5.13 -10.33 -35.62
C ALA A 230 5.29 -11.63 -34.81
N LEU A 231 6.05 -12.61 -35.36
CA LEU A 231 6.34 -13.86 -34.66
C LEU A 231 7.19 -13.64 -33.40
N ALA A 232 8.15 -12.72 -33.45
CA ALA A 232 9.00 -12.37 -32.31
C ALA A 232 8.17 -11.77 -31.16
N ARG A 233 7.27 -10.82 -31.48
CA ARG A 233 6.32 -10.25 -30.50
C ARG A 233 5.46 -11.34 -29.86
N PHE A 234 4.90 -12.23 -30.67
CA PHE A 234 4.04 -13.31 -30.19
C PHE A 234 4.78 -14.28 -29.26
N ILE A 235 6.00 -14.70 -29.62
CA ILE A 235 6.80 -15.62 -28.80
C ILE A 235 7.22 -14.95 -27.49
N PHE A 236 7.68 -13.69 -27.55
CA PHE A 236 8.06 -12.93 -26.37
C PHE A 236 6.88 -12.75 -25.42
N ASP A 237 5.71 -12.37 -25.95
CA ASP A 237 4.50 -12.19 -25.14
C ASP A 237 4.07 -13.48 -24.44
N LYS A 238 4.18 -14.61 -25.14
CA LYS A 238 3.91 -15.94 -24.58
C LYS A 238 4.92 -16.32 -23.50
N ASP A 239 6.21 -16.05 -23.69
CA ASP A 239 7.23 -16.30 -22.68
C ASP A 239 6.99 -15.46 -21.42
N LEU A 240 6.66 -14.19 -21.61
CA LEU A 240 6.37 -13.24 -20.53
C LEU A 240 5.20 -13.74 -19.66
N ILE A 241 4.09 -14.15 -20.28
CA ILE A 241 2.91 -14.62 -19.55
C ILE A 241 3.12 -15.97 -18.83
N GLU A 242 4.05 -16.80 -19.32
CA GLU A 242 4.34 -18.12 -18.75
C GLU A 242 5.36 -18.04 -17.62
N ASN A 243 6.38 -17.18 -17.73
CA ASN A 243 7.56 -17.21 -16.87
C ASN A 243 7.74 -15.97 -15.98
N HIS A 244 7.13 -14.83 -16.32
CA HIS A 244 7.36 -13.55 -15.63
C HIS A 244 6.11 -12.91 -15.03
N VAL A 245 4.92 -13.44 -15.36
CA VAL A 245 3.64 -12.95 -14.85
C VAL A 245 3.12 -13.87 -13.74
N LEU A 246 2.86 -13.28 -12.57
CA LEU A 246 2.21 -13.98 -11.46
C LEU A 246 0.76 -14.36 -11.82
N ALA A 247 0.29 -15.48 -11.25
CA ALA A 247 -1.02 -16.05 -11.59
C ALA A 247 -2.20 -15.07 -11.42
N ASP A 248 -2.14 -14.21 -10.40
CA ASP A 248 -3.19 -13.23 -10.09
C ASP A 248 -3.27 -12.05 -11.09
N PHE A 249 -2.21 -11.85 -11.88
CA PHE A 249 -2.13 -10.80 -12.91
C PHE A 249 -2.33 -11.35 -14.31
N ASN A 250 -2.35 -12.67 -14.49
CA ASN A 250 -2.56 -13.31 -15.79
C ASN A 250 -3.98 -13.06 -16.30
N VAL A 251 -4.14 -12.11 -17.22
CA VAL A 251 -5.45 -11.68 -17.75
C VAL A 251 -6.20 -12.78 -18.50
N LEU A 252 -5.50 -13.82 -18.97
CA LEU A 252 -6.13 -14.97 -19.66
C LEU A 252 -6.65 -16.04 -18.70
N LYS A 253 -6.11 -16.11 -17.48
CA LYS A 253 -6.48 -17.13 -16.47
C LYS A 253 -7.33 -16.56 -15.33
N LYS A 254 -7.31 -15.25 -15.13
CA LYS A 254 -8.11 -14.55 -14.12
C LYS A 254 -9.60 -14.65 -14.47
N LYS A 255 -10.37 -15.29 -13.58
CA LYS A 255 -11.84 -15.41 -13.67
C LYS A 255 -12.52 -14.35 -12.82
#